data_AF-A0A3M7NKD0-F1
#
_entry.id   AF-A0A3M7NKD0-F1
#
_cell.length_a   1.000
_cell.length_b   1.000
_cell.length_c   1.000
_cell.angle_alpha   90.00
_cell.angle_beta   90.00
_cell.angle_gamma   90.00
#
_symmetry.space_group_name_H-M   'P 1'
#
loop_
_entity.id
_entity.type
_entity.pdbx_description
1 polymer ?
#
loop_
_entity_poly.entity_id
_entity_poly.type
_entity_poly.pdbx_seq_one_letter_code
_entity_poly.pdbx_strand_id
1 'polypeptide(L)'
;MNGKTDFVLRPTVIRRDVRDKFDSTEGPLQERLKYLKDTIGYPVRFIIDWALLWNECEPNFADKSTFVPNVLSQLTSFCDALASQVNDESSSWTEQLLEKIESVREIRVNVQVALSGPDLAKDSSRQGQSTDNQTSAIRASDDQTFFILLIPSKPLVSSTSSTQLLQDLDKIFSTAPEPSKLEEDDEWASDSIQLQPILTPVASFSTTSESAQPSIQSSVPVLSALPRPDLLFSRNTPYIIHLRYEGHRVVLQSTHQPSLNLIHDYFSKWSRGDPLTRDKVPLLRKTLVASSLGPGTYYDTLVVEYFSQVSSRSGIILNPSLFECFIESVLGYEAVGRGNANAGGGNGVFWEFRRTAAFI
;
A
#
# COMPACT_ATOMS: atom_id res chain seq x y z
N MET A 1 -35.83 18.03 -21.59
CA MET A 1 -35.00 18.88 -20.72
C MET A 1 -33.79 18.06 -20.32
N ASN A 2 -32.61 18.40 -20.86
CA ASN A 2 -31.39 17.60 -20.74
C ASN A 2 -30.73 17.84 -19.37
N GLY A 3 -30.94 16.91 -18.43
CA GLY A 3 -30.18 16.85 -17.18
C GLY A 3 -28.82 16.23 -17.43
N LYS A 4 -27.83 17.09 -17.68
CA LYS A 4 -26.43 16.74 -17.85
C LYS A 4 -25.94 16.12 -16.55
N THR A 5 -25.46 14.89 -16.63
CA THR A 5 -24.75 14.17 -15.58
C THR A 5 -23.48 14.94 -15.23
N ASP A 6 -23.48 15.60 -14.07
CA ASP A 6 -22.25 16.10 -13.46
C ASP A 6 -21.44 14.89 -12.97
N PHE A 7 -20.58 14.37 -13.84
CA PHE A 7 -19.33 13.75 -13.39
C PHE A 7 -18.72 14.67 -12.32
N VAL A 8 -18.00 14.16 -11.33
CA VAL A 8 -17.23 15.00 -10.41
C VAL A 8 -16.19 15.76 -11.25
N LEU A 9 -16.60 16.91 -11.77
CA LEU A 9 -15.87 17.67 -12.75
C LEU A 9 -14.79 18.39 -11.96
N ARG A 10 -13.54 17.92 -12.07
CA ARG A 10 -12.36 18.72 -11.69
C ARG A 10 -12.62 20.18 -12.09
N PRO A 11 -12.52 21.16 -11.17
CA PRO A 11 -12.71 22.57 -11.49
C PRO A 11 -11.99 22.92 -12.79
N THR A 12 -12.64 23.66 -13.68
CA THR A 12 -12.11 24.00 -15.01
C THR A 12 -10.73 24.66 -14.93
N VAL A 13 -10.50 25.43 -13.86
CA VAL A 13 -9.21 26.03 -13.52
C VAL A 13 -8.12 24.98 -13.33
N ILE A 14 -8.38 23.92 -12.55
CA ILE A 14 -7.40 22.85 -12.29
C ILE A 14 -7.13 22.05 -13.56
N ARG A 15 -8.17 21.72 -14.35
CA ARG A 15 -7.97 21.03 -15.63
C ARG A 15 -7.09 21.84 -16.59
N ARG A 16 -7.33 23.14 -16.65
CA ARG A 16 -6.53 24.08 -17.44
C ARG A 16 -5.11 24.13 -16.92
N ASP A 17 -4.90 24.28 -15.62
CA ASP A 17 -3.56 24.34 -15.03
C ASP A 17 -2.77 23.04 -15.20
N VAL A 18 -3.41 21.87 -15.07
CA VAL A 18 -2.76 20.57 -15.34
C VAL A 18 -2.31 20.50 -16.80
N ARG A 19 -3.19 20.83 -17.75
CA ARG A 19 -2.85 20.83 -19.17
C ARG A 19 -1.74 21.83 -19.49
N ASP A 20 -1.86 23.05 -18.96
CA ASP A 20 -0.98 24.17 -19.33
C ASP A 20 0.38 24.09 -18.60
N LYS A 21 0.47 23.47 -17.42
CA LYS A 21 1.67 23.47 -16.57
C LYS A 21 2.30 22.09 -16.31
N PHE A 22 1.51 21.01 -16.26
CA PHE A 22 2.01 19.65 -16.01
C PHE A 22 2.18 18.85 -17.30
N ASP A 23 1.15 18.80 -18.16
CA ASP A 23 1.18 18.07 -19.43
C ASP A 23 1.91 18.83 -20.55
N SER A 24 2.20 20.11 -20.34
CA SER A 24 3.00 20.90 -21.28
C SER A 24 4.38 20.27 -21.45
N THR A 25 4.81 20.12 -22.70
CA THR A 25 6.14 19.61 -23.05
C THR A 25 7.26 20.59 -22.70
N GLU A 26 6.92 21.85 -22.44
CA GLU A 26 7.86 22.95 -22.19
C GLU A 26 7.57 23.61 -20.83
N GLY A 27 7.75 22.83 -19.76
CA GLY A 27 7.55 23.30 -18.39
C GLY A 27 8.76 23.07 -17.50
N PRO A 28 8.86 23.79 -16.35
CA PRO A 28 9.99 23.65 -15.42
C PRO A 28 10.15 22.22 -14.92
N LEU A 29 9.04 21.48 -14.75
CA LEU A 29 9.06 20.07 -14.37
C LEU A 29 9.67 19.19 -15.48
N GLN A 30 9.33 19.45 -16.74
CA GLN A 30 9.84 18.67 -17.88
C GLN A 30 11.34 18.89 -18.09
N GLU A 31 11.83 20.11 -17.91
CA GLU A 31 13.27 20.42 -17.95
C GLU A 31 14.02 19.62 -16.88
N ARG A 32 13.47 19.53 -15.67
CA ARG A 32 14.05 18.78 -14.55
C ARG A 32 14.00 17.28 -14.77
N LEU A 33 12.89 16.77 -15.30
CA LEU A 33 12.76 15.36 -15.69
C LEU A 33 13.75 14.98 -16.80
N LYS A 34 13.96 15.86 -17.77
CA LYS A 34 14.96 15.66 -18.83
C LYS A 34 16.37 15.63 -18.25
N TYR A 35 16.72 16.60 -17.42
CA TYR A 35 18.01 16.62 -16.72
C TYR A 35 18.23 15.34 -15.91
N LEU A 36 17.22 14.93 -15.13
CA LEU A 36 17.28 13.71 -14.31
C LEU A 36 17.42 12.44 -15.16
N LYS A 37 16.74 12.38 -16.32
CA LYS A 37 16.90 11.29 -17.28
C LYS A 37 18.32 11.24 -17.85
N ASP A 38 18.89 12.40 -18.18
CA ASP A 38 20.25 12.50 -18.71
C ASP A 38 21.29 12.10 -17.64
N THR A 39 21.02 12.37 -16.36
CA THR A 39 21.87 11.98 -15.22
C THR A 39 21.75 10.49 -14.87
N ILE A 40 20.53 9.96 -14.71
CA ILE A 40 20.30 8.57 -14.26
C ILE A 40 20.38 7.58 -15.43
N GLY A 41 20.17 8.04 -16.67
CA GLY A 41 20.08 7.21 -17.87
C GLY A 41 18.70 6.57 -18.10
N TYR A 42 17.78 6.71 -17.14
CA TYR A 42 16.42 6.15 -17.22
C TYR A 42 15.35 7.24 -17.08
N PRO A 43 14.21 7.10 -17.78
CA PRO A 43 13.11 8.06 -17.66
C PRO A 43 12.46 8.00 -16.28
N VAL A 44 12.07 9.17 -15.78
CA VAL A 44 11.28 9.31 -14.54
C VAL A 44 9.88 9.79 -14.89
N ARG A 45 8.87 9.10 -14.37
CA ARG A 45 7.46 9.38 -14.64
C ARG A 45 6.66 9.52 -13.36
N PHE A 46 5.94 10.64 -13.23
CA PHE A 46 4.98 10.85 -12.17
C PHE A 46 3.62 10.27 -12.54
N ILE A 47 3.04 9.51 -11.62
CA ILE A 47 1.68 8.97 -11.69
C ILE A 47 0.85 9.75 -10.68
N ILE A 48 -0.06 10.59 -11.19
CA ILE A 48 -0.84 11.53 -10.38
C ILE A 48 -2.32 11.41 -10.74
N ASP A 49 -3.16 11.11 -9.75
CA ASP A 49 -4.61 11.29 -9.88
C ASP A 49 -4.99 12.69 -9.40
N TRP A 50 -5.05 13.63 -10.35
CA TRP A 50 -5.40 15.02 -10.09
C TRP A 50 -6.81 15.21 -9.51
N ALA A 51 -7.75 14.31 -9.80
CA ALA A 51 -9.10 14.42 -9.25
C ALA A 51 -9.11 14.01 -7.78
N LEU A 52 -8.40 12.93 -7.45
CA LEU A 52 -8.23 12.47 -6.08
C LEU A 52 -7.47 13.49 -5.23
N LEU A 53 -6.32 13.94 -5.73
CA LEU A 53 -5.46 14.89 -5.04
C LEU A 53 -6.23 16.18 -4.72
N TRP A 54 -7.05 16.67 -5.66
CA TRP A 54 -7.91 17.83 -5.42
C TRP A 54 -8.97 17.55 -4.35
N ASN A 55 -9.68 16.43 -4.42
CA ASN A 55 -10.77 16.14 -3.47
C ASN A 55 -10.27 16.05 -2.01
N GLU A 56 -9.07 15.52 -1.80
CA GLU A 56 -8.47 15.44 -0.45
C GLU A 56 -7.95 16.80 0.04
N CYS A 57 -7.43 17.63 -0.86
CA CYS A 57 -6.83 18.92 -0.51
C CYS A 57 -7.81 20.09 -0.57
N GLU A 58 -8.94 19.97 -1.26
CA GLU A 58 -9.96 21.03 -1.44
C GLU A 58 -10.34 21.76 -0.14
N PRO A 59 -10.58 21.09 1.01
CA PRO A 59 -10.95 21.81 2.24
C PRO A 59 -9.87 22.77 2.75
N ASN A 60 -8.62 22.58 2.34
CA ASN A 60 -7.46 23.34 2.83
C ASN A 60 -6.91 24.36 1.82
N PHE A 61 -7.40 24.36 0.58
CA PHE A 61 -6.92 25.28 -0.47
C PHE A 61 -7.97 26.36 -0.75
N ALA A 62 -7.76 27.55 -0.19
CA ALA A 62 -8.65 28.70 -0.40
C ALA A 62 -8.69 29.17 -1.87
N ASP A 63 -7.58 29.03 -2.60
CA ASP A 63 -7.48 29.39 -4.02
C ASP A 63 -7.14 28.17 -4.88
N LYS A 64 -8.06 27.80 -5.78
CA LYS A 64 -7.94 26.65 -6.69
C LYS A 64 -6.78 26.81 -7.68
N SER A 65 -6.40 28.04 -8.02
CA SER A 65 -5.33 28.34 -8.98
C SER A 65 -3.92 28.11 -8.40
N THR A 66 -3.82 28.04 -7.07
CA THR A 66 -2.54 27.80 -6.37
C THR A 66 -2.25 26.31 -6.16
N PHE A 67 -3.26 25.45 -6.31
CA PHE A 67 -3.14 24.02 -6.06
C PHE A 67 -2.12 23.34 -6.97
N VAL A 68 -2.31 23.43 -8.29
CA VAL A 68 -1.43 22.78 -9.27
C VAL A 68 0.01 23.32 -9.18
N PRO A 69 0.26 24.66 -9.09
CA PRO A 69 1.60 25.18 -8.85
C PRO A 69 2.28 24.66 -7.59
N ASN A 70 1.54 24.52 -6.48
CA ASN A 70 2.09 23.98 -5.23
C ASN A 70 2.52 22.52 -5.41
N VAL A 71 1.70 21.69 -6.05
CA VAL A 71 2.05 20.30 -6.37
C VAL A 71 3.29 20.25 -7.25
N LEU A 72 3.33 21.05 -8.33
CA LEU A 72 4.48 21.11 -9.23
C LEU A 72 5.77 21.54 -8.53
N SER A 73 5.69 22.47 -7.57
CA SER A 73 6.84 22.85 -6.75
C SER A 73 7.40 21.66 -5.98
N GLN A 74 6.52 20.82 -5.39
CA GLN A 74 6.95 19.64 -4.65
C GLN A 74 7.57 18.57 -5.55
N LEU A 75 7.00 18.34 -6.75
CA LEU A 75 7.57 17.43 -7.73
C LEU A 75 8.96 17.90 -8.20
N THR A 76 9.11 19.22 -8.38
CA THR A 76 10.38 19.83 -8.77
C THR A 76 11.42 19.66 -7.66
N SER A 77 11.06 19.94 -6.41
CA SER A 77 11.95 19.73 -5.25
C SER A 77 12.36 18.26 -5.08
N PHE A 78 11.45 17.32 -5.37
CA PHE A 78 11.78 15.90 -5.41
C PHE A 78 12.81 15.58 -6.50
N CYS A 79 12.62 16.08 -7.73
CA CYS A 79 13.59 15.89 -8.80
C CYS A 79 14.97 16.46 -8.46
N ASP A 80 15.01 17.64 -7.85
CA ASP A 80 16.27 18.28 -7.44
C ASP A 80 16.98 17.49 -6.32
N ALA A 81 16.23 17.02 -5.32
CA ALA A 81 16.77 16.17 -4.26
C ALA A 81 17.33 14.85 -4.84
N LEU A 82 16.57 14.21 -5.73
CA LEU A 82 16.98 12.96 -6.37
C LEU A 82 18.22 13.16 -7.25
N ALA A 83 18.27 14.23 -8.05
CA ALA A 83 19.45 14.55 -8.85
C ALA A 83 20.68 14.84 -7.98
N SER A 84 20.50 15.56 -6.87
CA SER A 84 21.58 15.85 -5.93
C SER A 84 22.12 14.56 -5.30
N GLN A 85 21.25 13.61 -4.96
CA GLN A 85 21.66 12.33 -4.37
C GLN A 85 22.41 11.45 -5.38
N VAL A 86 21.95 11.40 -6.63
CA VAL A 86 22.59 10.60 -7.68
C VAL A 86 23.97 11.15 -8.07
N ASN A 87 24.12 12.48 -8.10
CA ASN A 87 25.39 13.14 -8.42
C ASN A 87 26.42 13.07 -7.29
N ASP A 88 26.06 12.56 -6.11
CA ASP A 88 27.03 12.31 -5.05
C ASP A 88 27.86 11.06 -5.40
N GLU A 89 29.05 11.27 -5.98
CA GLU A 89 29.98 10.23 -6.43
C GLU A 89 30.42 9.25 -5.32
N SER A 90 30.20 9.59 -4.06
CA SER A 90 30.60 8.78 -2.91
C SER A 90 29.52 7.83 -2.39
N SER A 91 28.35 7.84 -3.02
CA SER A 91 27.14 7.26 -2.45
C SER A 91 26.88 5.84 -2.95
N SER A 92 27.09 4.85 -2.09
CA SER A 92 26.64 3.46 -2.30
C SER A 92 25.14 3.34 -2.57
N TRP A 93 24.39 4.39 -2.25
CA TRP A 93 22.99 4.58 -2.59
C TRP A 93 22.75 4.59 -4.11
N THR A 94 23.61 5.26 -4.88
CA THR A 94 23.45 5.42 -6.33
C THR A 94 23.61 4.08 -7.05
N GLU A 95 24.56 3.25 -6.63
CA GLU A 95 24.73 1.90 -7.17
C GLU A 95 23.51 1.01 -6.88
N GLN A 96 23.01 1.03 -5.64
CA GLN A 96 21.81 0.28 -5.25
C GLN A 96 20.56 0.74 -6.03
N LEU A 97 20.42 2.05 -6.25
CA LEU A 97 19.36 2.60 -7.07
C LEU A 97 19.46 2.06 -8.51
N LEU A 98 20.65 2.13 -9.12
CA LEU A 98 20.87 1.69 -10.50
C LEU A 98 20.63 0.19 -10.67
N GLU A 99 21.07 -0.64 -9.72
CA GLU A 99 20.82 -2.09 -9.73
C GLU A 99 19.32 -2.40 -9.72
N LYS A 100 18.55 -1.71 -8.86
CA LYS A 100 17.10 -1.89 -8.83
C LYS A 100 16.42 -1.39 -10.11
N ILE A 101 16.86 -0.25 -10.65
CA ILE A 101 16.27 0.34 -11.87
C ILE A 101 16.53 -0.51 -13.11
N GLU A 102 17.68 -1.19 -13.22
CA GLU A 102 18.02 -2.02 -14.38
C GLU A 102 16.92 -3.05 -14.70
N SER A 103 16.26 -3.57 -13.65
CA SER A 103 15.17 -4.53 -13.79
C SER A 103 13.87 -3.95 -14.36
N VAL A 104 13.59 -2.66 -14.15
CA VAL A 104 12.30 -2.03 -14.49
C VAL A 104 12.40 -1.02 -15.64
N ARG A 105 13.60 -0.47 -15.91
CA ARG A 105 13.92 0.47 -17.01
C ARG A 105 13.19 1.82 -17.01
N GLU A 106 12.39 2.12 -15.99
CA GLU A 106 11.66 3.38 -15.82
C GLU A 106 11.44 3.62 -14.32
N ILE A 107 11.74 4.81 -13.81
CA ILE A 107 11.39 5.19 -12.44
C ILE A 107 9.96 5.71 -12.42
N ARG A 108 9.07 5.02 -11.71
CA ARG A 108 7.69 5.46 -11.49
C ARG A 108 7.54 6.04 -10.09
N VAL A 109 7.05 7.26 -10.03
CA VAL A 109 6.79 7.99 -8.77
C VAL A 109 5.29 8.18 -8.60
N ASN A 110 4.70 7.53 -7.61
CA ASN A 110 3.29 7.69 -7.29
C ASN A 110 3.11 8.87 -6.32
N VAL A 111 2.22 9.81 -6.67
CA VAL A 111 2.00 11.02 -5.87
C VAL A 111 0.71 10.87 -5.08
N GLN A 112 0.83 10.91 -3.76
CA GLN A 112 -0.28 10.68 -2.82
C GLN A 112 -0.37 11.81 -1.80
N VAL A 113 -1.53 11.94 -1.14
CA VAL A 113 -1.72 12.91 -0.04
C VAL A 113 -1.31 12.26 1.28
N ALA A 114 -0.59 12.99 2.12
CA ALA A 114 -0.27 12.58 3.48
C ALA A 114 -1.55 12.56 4.33
N LEU A 115 -2.22 11.40 4.40
CA LEU A 115 -3.43 11.22 5.21
C LEU A 115 -3.08 11.25 6.71
N SER A 116 -3.84 12.03 7.48
CA SER A 116 -3.81 11.99 8.96
C SER A 116 -4.59 10.77 9.46
N GLY A 117 -4.03 9.56 9.30
CA GLY A 117 -4.61 8.33 9.83
C GLY A 117 -3.93 7.88 11.13
N PRO A 118 -4.67 7.38 12.14
CA PRO A 118 -4.08 6.84 13.38
C PRO A 118 -3.19 5.60 13.17
N ASP A 119 -3.26 4.95 12.00
CA ASP A 119 -2.48 3.75 11.68
C ASP A 119 -1.07 4.02 11.12
N LEU A 120 -0.72 5.27 10.77
CA LEU A 120 0.60 5.60 10.21
C LEU A 120 1.64 6.02 11.28
N ALA A 121 1.26 6.08 12.55
CA ALA A 121 2.13 6.55 13.64
C ALA A 121 2.98 5.46 14.30
N LYS A 122 2.90 4.18 13.88
CA LYS A 122 3.55 3.08 14.58
C LYS A 122 5.02 2.81 14.19
N ASP A 123 5.48 3.29 13.03
CA ASP A 123 6.88 3.09 12.61
C ASP A 123 7.82 4.23 12.99
N SER A 124 7.30 5.36 13.49
CA SER A 124 8.10 6.45 14.04
C SER A 124 8.07 6.44 15.57
N SER A 125 8.38 5.29 16.19
CA SER A 125 8.58 5.20 17.64
C SER A 125 10.07 5.36 17.99
N ARG A 126 10.57 6.59 17.89
CA ARG A 126 11.56 7.15 18.84
C ARG A 126 11.75 8.63 18.58
N GLN A 127 11.52 9.37 19.65
CA GLN A 127 11.69 10.81 19.83
C GLN A 127 10.48 11.66 19.41
N GLY A 128 9.72 12.03 20.44
CA GLY A 128 8.50 12.79 20.33
C GLY A 128 8.71 14.19 19.79
N GLN A 129 7.93 14.52 18.77
CA GLN A 129 7.24 15.80 18.63
C GLN A 129 6.08 15.57 17.68
N SER A 130 4.87 15.76 18.20
CA SER A 130 3.67 15.96 17.39
C SER A 130 3.95 17.12 16.42
N THR A 131 4.32 16.80 15.19
CA THR A 131 4.45 17.78 14.12
C THR A 131 3.22 17.68 13.25
N ASP A 132 2.52 18.81 13.12
CA ASP A 132 1.46 18.99 12.15
C ASP A 132 1.86 18.39 10.79
N ASN A 133 0.91 17.77 10.08
CA ASN A 133 1.04 17.16 8.75
C ASN A 133 1.47 18.15 7.63
N GLN A 134 2.57 18.88 7.80
CA GLN A 134 3.02 19.96 6.93
C GLN A 134 4.21 19.59 6.04
N THR A 135 4.77 18.38 6.16
CA THR A 135 5.98 18.01 5.42
C THR A 135 5.74 16.94 4.36
N SER A 136 6.34 17.15 3.19
CA SER A 136 6.43 16.12 2.15
C SER A 136 7.38 15.02 2.59
N ALA A 137 7.07 13.76 2.26
CA ALA A 137 7.89 12.60 2.61
C ALA A 137 8.02 11.65 1.42
N ILE A 138 9.13 10.92 1.36
CA ILE A 138 9.40 9.94 0.31
C ILE A 138 9.46 8.55 0.93
N ARG A 139 8.84 7.57 0.28
CA ARG A 139 8.94 6.16 0.63
C ARG A 139 9.35 5.34 -0.57
N ALA A 140 10.13 4.30 -0.34
CA ALA A 140 10.31 3.24 -1.33
C ALA A 140 9.06 2.38 -1.39
N SER A 141 8.72 1.90 -2.57
CA SER A 141 7.72 0.86 -2.72
C SER A 141 8.36 -0.38 -3.34
N ASP A 142 7.94 -1.55 -2.86
CA ASP A 142 8.41 -2.86 -3.32
C ASP A 142 7.63 -3.35 -4.55
N ASP A 143 6.63 -2.58 -5.00
CA ASP A 143 5.84 -2.85 -6.19
C ASP A 143 6.45 -2.21 -7.45
N GLN A 144 5.74 -2.22 -8.59
CA GLN A 144 6.22 -1.62 -9.84
C GLN A 144 6.41 -0.08 -9.77
N THR A 145 6.15 0.55 -8.62
CA THR A 145 6.47 1.95 -8.35
C THR A 145 7.71 2.03 -7.48
N PHE A 146 8.68 2.84 -7.87
CA PHE A 146 9.93 2.93 -7.11
C PHE A 146 9.81 3.85 -5.91
N PHE A 147 9.05 4.94 -6.06
CA PHE A 147 8.88 5.95 -5.03
C PHE A 147 7.42 6.32 -4.85
N ILE A 148 7.02 6.50 -3.60
CA ILE A 148 5.77 7.15 -3.22
C ILE A 148 6.12 8.51 -2.64
N LEU A 149 5.66 9.58 -3.30
CA LEU A 149 5.80 10.94 -2.83
C LEU A 149 4.52 11.37 -2.13
N LEU A 150 4.62 11.60 -0.82
CA LEU A 150 3.54 12.12 0.00
C LEU A 150 3.57 13.64 -0.01
N ILE A 151 2.49 14.26 -0.47
CA ILE A 151 2.30 15.72 -0.49
C ILE A 151 1.41 16.12 0.71
N PRO A 152 1.74 17.20 1.42
CA PRO A 152 0.90 17.68 2.51
C PRO A 152 -0.47 18.14 2.01
N SER A 153 -1.49 17.92 2.84
CA SER A 153 -2.87 18.29 2.53
C SER A 153 -3.13 19.80 2.63
N LYS A 154 -2.17 20.58 3.12
CA LYS A 154 -2.24 22.05 3.27
C LYS A 154 -1.20 22.72 2.36
N PRO A 155 -1.51 23.91 1.80
CA PRO A 155 -0.53 24.68 1.05
C PRO A 155 0.66 25.01 1.96
N LEU A 156 1.87 24.73 1.48
CA LEU A 156 3.06 25.01 2.25
C LEU A 156 3.28 26.52 2.32
N VAL A 157 3.36 27.04 3.55
CA VAL A 157 3.60 28.47 3.82
C VAL A 157 5.09 28.83 3.72
N SER A 158 5.96 27.83 3.70
CA SER A 158 7.39 27.97 3.41
C SER A 158 7.88 26.78 2.59
N SER A 159 8.90 27.00 1.76
CA SER A 159 9.58 25.94 1.02
C SER A 159 10.12 24.90 2.00
N THR A 160 9.46 23.76 2.14
CA THR A 160 10.01 22.62 2.87
C THR A 160 11.37 22.31 2.28
N SER A 161 12.37 22.41 3.14
CA SER A 161 13.78 22.28 2.85
C SER A 161 14.04 20.94 2.15
N SER A 162 14.60 20.99 0.95
CA SER A 162 15.13 19.85 0.19
C SER A 162 15.95 18.87 1.04
N THR A 163 16.51 19.34 2.15
CA THR A 163 17.21 18.56 3.17
C THR A 163 16.36 17.43 3.78
N GLN A 164 15.06 17.60 3.98
CA GLN A 164 14.22 16.52 4.53
C GLN A 164 13.96 15.43 3.49
N LEU A 165 13.72 15.82 2.24
CA LEU A 165 13.60 14.88 1.13
C LEU A 165 14.90 14.08 0.93
N LEU A 166 16.06 14.74 1.06
CA LEU A 166 17.36 14.07 1.01
C LEU A 166 17.53 13.06 2.16
N GLN A 167 17.15 13.42 3.39
CA GLN A 167 17.18 12.48 4.52
C GLN A 167 16.26 11.28 4.31
N ASP A 168 15.07 11.49 3.72
CA ASP A 168 14.15 10.39 3.44
C ASP A 168 14.67 9.51 2.30
N LEU A 169 15.31 10.08 1.27
CA LEU A 169 15.99 9.31 0.24
C LEU A 169 17.11 8.44 0.83
N ASP A 170 17.93 8.98 1.73
CA ASP A 170 19.04 8.25 2.35
C ASP A 170 18.56 7.02 3.16
N LYS A 171 17.40 7.15 3.82
CA LYS A 171 16.77 6.05 4.58
C LYS A 171 16.22 4.91 3.73
N ILE A 172 15.98 5.12 2.43
CA ILE A 172 15.38 4.11 1.54
C ILE A 172 16.27 2.87 1.39
N PHE A 173 17.58 3.07 1.35
CA PHE A 173 18.57 2.01 1.17
C PHE A 173 19.49 1.82 2.38
N SER A 174 19.34 2.65 3.41
CA SER A 174 20.03 2.46 4.68
C SER A 174 19.43 1.27 5.43
N THR A 175 20.01 0.10 5.23
CA THR A 175 19.77 -1.09 6.05
C THR A 175 19.96 -0.72 7.52
N ALA A 176 18.98 -1.09 8.37
CA ALA A 176 19.08 -0.91 9.82
C ALA A 176 20.44 -1.42 10.36
N PRO A 177 21.04 -0.76 11.36
CA PRO A 177 22.34 -1.15 11.89
C PRO A 177 22.28 -2.61 12.37
N GLU A 178 23.29 -3.38 11.97
CA GLU A 178 23.50 -4.75 12.46
C GLU A 178 23.33 -4.78 13.98
N PRO A 179 22.57 -5.75 14.53
CA PRO A 179 22.61 -5.99 15.96
C PRO A 179 24.03 -6.43 16.31
N SER A 180 24.76 -5.53 16.96
CA SER A 180 26.01 -5.79 17.64
C SER A 180 25.89 -7.10 18.41
N LYS A 181 26.86 -8.01 18.18
CA LYS A 181 27.17 -9.19 19.00
C LYS A 181 26.74 -8.97 20.45
N LEU A 182 25.68 -9.66 20.86
CA LEU A 182 25.48 -10.03 22.24
C LEU A 182 25.49 -11.55 22.29
N GLU A 183 26.42 -11.97 23.13
CA GLU A 183 26.82 -13.26 23.61
C GLU A 183 25.77 -14.37 23.55
N GLU A 184 26.30 -15.55 23.23
CA GLU A 184 25.72 -16.87 23.43
C GLU A 184 25.00 -16.95 24.78
N ASP A 185 23.72 -17.30 24.76
CA ASP A 185 23.14 -18.18 25.79
C ASP A 185 22.00 -18.98 25.15
N ASP A 186 22.33 -20.23 24.85
CA ASP A 186 21.39 -21.32 24.68
C ASP A 186 20.63 -21.53 26.00
N GLU A 187 19.38 -21.09 26.08
CA GLU A 187 18.44 -21.62 27.08
C GLU A 187 17.08 -21.91 26.44
N TRP A 188 17.04 -23.08 25.78
CA TRP A 188 15.81 -23.74 25.39
C TRP A 188 14.99 -24.15 26.61
N ALA A 189 13.74 -23.65 26.66
CA ALA A 189 12.56 -24.27 27.26
C ALA A 189 12.62 -24.65 28.75
N SER A 190 11.85 -23.93 29.58
CA SER A 190 10.73 -24.46 30.39
C SER A 190 10.13 -23.34 31.22
N ASP A 191 8.83 -23.06 31.07
CA ASP A 191 7.90 -23.04 32.20
C ASP A 191 6.46 -22.65 31.78
N SER A 192 5.61 -23.67 31.71
CA SER A 192 4.34 -23.78 32.43
C SER A 192 3.55 -22.49 32.70
N ILE A 193 2.59 -22.14 31.83
CA ILE A 193 1.49 -21.23 32.19
C ILE A 193 0.25 -22.06 32.52
N GLN A 194 -0.07 -22.11 33.81
CA GLN A 194 -1.32 -22.66 34.36
C GLN A 194 -2.51 -21.78 33.96
N LEU A 195 -3.52 -22.40 33.39
CA LEU A 195 -4.87 -21.87 33.24
C LEU A 195 -5.56 -21.86 34.60
N GLN A 196 -6.12 -20.71 35.03
CA GLN A 196 -7.24 -20.71 35.97
C GLN A 196 -8.33 -19.70 35.58
N PRO A 197 -9.61 -20.04 35.87
CA PRO A 197 -10.79 -19.31 35.42
C PRO A 197 -11.17 -18.20 36.41
N ILE A 198 -11.71 -17.08 35.92
CA ILE A 198 -12.38 -16.10 36.78
C ILE A 198 -13.86 -16.07 36.43
N LEU A 199 -14.65 -16.54 37.38
CA LEU A 199 -16.10 -16.38 37.45
C LEU A 199 -16.44 -15.01 38.06
N THR A 200 -17.21 -14.22 37.30
CA THR A 200 -18.27 -13.21 37.62
C THR A 200 -18.42 -12.63 39.05
N PRO A 201 -18.91 -11.37 39.18
CA PRO A 201 -20.36 -11.21 39.31
C PRO A 201 -21.00 -10.04 38.52
N VAL A 202 -22.27 -10.31 38.20
CA VAL A 202 -23.39 -9.50 37.73
C VAL A 202 -23.40 -8.03 38.18
N ALA A 203 -23.60 -7.12 37.22
CA ALA A 203 -24.31 -5.85 37.44
C ALA A 203 -25.34 -5.65 36.32
N SER A 204 -26.59 -5.67 36.72
CA SER A 204 -27.80 -5.54 35.91
C SER A 204 -28.00 -4.09 35.47
N PHE A 205 -28.18 -3.85 34.17
CA PHE A 205 -28.92 -2.68 33.69
C PHE A 205 -29.92 -3.09 32.62
N SER A 206 -31.12 -2.56 32.82
CA SER A 206 -32.38 -2.97 32.22
C SER A 206 -32.47 -2.63 30.73
N THR A 207 -32.96 -3.64 29.99
CA THR A 207 -33.93 -3.57 28.91
C THR A 207 -34.35 -2.17 28.44
N THR A 208 -33.93 -1.79 27.24
CA THR A 208 -34.88 -1.24 26.26
C THR A 208 -34.59 -1.90 24.92
N SER A 209 -35.40 -2.91 24.64
CA SER A 209 -35.56 -3.54 23.35
C SER A 209 -36.16 -2.54 22.38
N GLU A 210 -35.39 -2.12 21.38
CA GLU A 210 -35.94 -1.63 20.12
C GLU A 210 -35.32 -2.47 19.01
N SER A 211 -36.07 -3.51 18.64
CA SER A 211 -35.82 -4.35 17.48
C SER A 211 -36.03 -3.52 16.21
N ALA A 212 -35.00 -2.80 15.78
CA ALA A 212 -34.96 -2.34 14.40
C ALA A 212 -34.54 -3.52 13.52
N GLN A 213 -35.52 -4.28 13.03
CA GLN A 213 -35.34 -5.03 11.79
C GLN A 213 -34.79 -4.05 10.74
N PRO A 214 -33.70 -4.36 10.01
CA PRO A 214 -33.33 -3.53 8.88
C PRO A 214 -34.44 -3.67 7.85
N SER A 215 -35.28 -2.63 7.76
CA SER A 215 -36.18 -2.45 6.63
C SER A 215 -35.31 -2.54 5.37
N ILE A 216 -35.59 -3.51 4.50
CA ILE A 216 -34.94 -3.61 3.19
C ILE A 216 -35.36 -2.35 2.43
N GLN A 217 -34.54 -1.30 2.49
CA GLN A 217 -34.65 -0.19 1.58
C GLN A 217 -34.18 -0.71 0.21
N SER A 218 -35.15 -1.09 -0.61
CA SER A 218 -34.97 -1.63 -1.96
C SER A 218 -34.60 -0.56 -3.00
N SER A 219 -34.12 0.60 -2.57
CA SER A 219 -33.61 1.64 -3.46
C SER A 219 -32.11 1.50 -3.61
N VAL A 220 -31.63 1.28 -4.83
CA VAL A 220 -30.21 1.32 -5.18
C VAL A 220 -29.62 2.66 -4.71
N PRO A 221 -28.50 2.67 -3.98
CA PRO A 221 -27.90 3.91 -3.48
C PRO A 221 -27.45 4.80 -4.64
N VAL A 222 -27.57 6.12 -4.44
CA VAL A 222 -27.09 7.11 -5.41
C VAL A 222 -25.56 7.10 -5.40
N LEU A 223 -24.94 7.09 -6.59
CA LEU A 223 -23.48 6.99 -6.75
C LEU A 223 -22.70 8.05 -5.96
N SER A 224 -23.24 9.27 -5.83
CA SER A 224 -22.61 10.36 -5.09
C SER A 224 -22.57 10.14 -3.56
N ALA A 225 -23.38 9.23 -3.04
CA ALA A 225 -23.41 8.89 -1.61
C ALA A 225 -22.46 7.73 -1.26
N LEU A 226 -21.86 7.06 -2.26
CA LEU A 226 -20.96 5.95 -2.04
C LEU A 226 -19.55 6.48 -1.74
N PRO A 227 -18.94 6.08 -0.60
CA PRO A 227 -17.53 6.34 -0.37
C PRO A 227 -16.68 5.60 -1.40
N ARG A 228 -15.41 6.00 -1.48
CA ARG A 228 -14.43 5.36 -2.37
C ARG A 228 -14.25 3.87 -2.04
N PRO A 229 -13.85 3.02 -3.01
CA PRO A 229 -13.72 1.58 -2.80
C PRO A 229 -12.89 1.17 -1.56
N ASP A 230 -11.77 1.84 -1.32
CA ASP A 230 -10.90 1.63 -0.15
C ASP A 230 -11.62 1.88 1.18
N LEU A 231 -12.43 2.94 1.24
CA LEU A 231 -13.24 3.28 2.41
C LEU A 231 -14.54 2.47 2.50
N LEU A 232 -15.11 2.11 1.35
CA LEU A 232 -16.34 1.34 1.23
C LEU A 232 -16.11 -0.09 1.71
N PHE A 233 -15.07 -0.74 1.22
CA PHE A 233 -14.82 -2.16 1.50
C PHE A 233 -14.01 -2.40 2.78
N SER A 234 -13.39 -1.37 3.35
CA SER A 234 -12.79 -1.48 4.69
C SER A 234 -13.85 -1.60 5.79
N ARG A 235 -14.98 -0.90 5.65
CA ARG A 235 -16.00 -0.81 6.72
C ARG A 235 -17.23 -1.67 6.48
N ASN A 236 -17.51 -2.04 5.22
CA ASN A 236 -18.75 -2.71 4.89
C ASN A 236 -18.54 -4.22 4.81
N THR A 237 -19.30 -4.97 5.62
CA THR A 237 -19.43 -6.41 5.48
C THR A 237 -20.49 -6.73 4.41
N PRO A 238 -20.41 -7.89 3.73
CA PRO A 238 -19.48 -8.99 3.97
C PRO A 238 -18.08 -8.75 3.40
N TYR A 239 -17.07 -9.18 4.15
CA TYR A 239 -15.72 -9.35 3.62
C TYR A 239 -15.65 -10.67 2.87
N ILE A 240 -15.02 -10.66 1.70
CA ILE A 240 -14.92 -11.82 0.81
C ILE A 240 -13.45 -12.04 0.49
N ILE A 241 -13.00 -13.29 0.62
CA ILE A 241 -11.69 -13.73 0.17
C ILE A 241 -11.87 -14.86 -0.84
N HIS A 242 -11.26 -14.71 -2.01
CA HIS A 242 -11.10 -15.74 -3.00
C HIS A 242 -9.67 -16.27 -2.95
N LEU A 243 -9.53 -17.58 -2.78
CA LEU A 243 -8.26 -18.28 -2.86
C LEU A 243 -8.24 -19.07 -4.16
N ARG A 244 -7.22 -18.85 -4.99
CA ARG A 244 -7.01 -19.60 -6.22
C ARG A 244 -5.63 -20.24 -6.20
N TYR A 245 -5.58 -21.52 -6.52
CA TYR A 245 -4.34 -22.27 -6.61
C TYR A 245 -4.07 -22.71 -8.05
N GLU A 246 -2.89 -22.34 -8.56
CA GLU A 246 -2.47 -22.56 -9.95
C GLU A 246 -1.21 -23.45 -10.04
N GLY A 247 -1.10 -24.44 -9.13
CA GLY A 247 -0.04 -25.45 -9.12
C GLY A 247 1.32 -24.98 -8.58
N HIS A 248 1.76 -23.77 -8.94
CA HIS A 248 3.05 -23.22 -8.52
C HIS A 248 2.91 -21.88 -7.78
N ARG A 249 1.70 -21.32 -7.78
CA ARG A 249 1.37 -20.07 -7.08
C ARG A 249 -0.02 -20.13 -6.47
N VAL A 250 -0.17 -19.39 -5.38
CA VAL A 250 -1.43 -19.13 -4.70
C VAL A 250 -1.76 -17.65 -4.89
N VAL A 251 -2.98 -17.38 -5.34
CA VAL A 251 -3.50 -16.02 -5.53
C VAL A 251 -4.67 -15.83 -4.59
N LEU A 252 -4.55 -14.88 -3.67
CA LEU A 252 -5.62 -14.45 -2.79
C LEU A 252 -6.17 -13.13 -3.30
N GLN A 253 -7.47 -13.02 -3.48
CA GLN A 253 -8.15 -11.75 -3.77
C GLN A 253 -9.10 -11.46 -2.61
N SER A 254 -9.09 -10.25 -2.08
CA SER A 254 -9.86 -9.88 -0.89
C SER A 254 -10.50 -8.51 -1.07
N THR A 255 -11.73 -8.36 -0.57
CA THR A 255 -12.35 -7.04 -0.40
C THR A 255 -11.83 -6.30 0.84
N HIS A 256 -11.09 -6.99 1.72
CA HIS A 256 -10.55 -6.43 2.95
C HIS A 256 -9.02 -6.45 2.94
N GLN A 257 -8.41 -5.31 2.64
CA GLN A 257 -6.94 -5.14 2.58
C GLN A 257 -6.22 -5.50 3.89
N PRO A 258 -6.70 -5.10 5.10
CA PRO A 258 -6.01 -5.47 6.34
C PRO A 258 -5.89 -6.99 6.54
N SER A 259 -6.86 -7.77 6.05
CA SER A 259 -6.75 -9.24 6.05
C SER A 259 -5.61 -9.72 5.13
N LEU A 260 -5.44 -9.13 3.95
CA LEU A 260 -4.32 -9.47 3.06
C LEU A 260 -2.97 -9.08 3.65
N ASN A 261 -2.88 -7.89 4.24
CA ASN A 261 -1.66 -7.44 4.91
C ASN A 261 -1.28 -8.40 6.05
N LEU A 262 -2.24 -8.81 6.88
CA LEU A 262 -1.96 -9.75 7.96
C LEU A 262 -1.48 -11.11 7.45
N ILE A 263 -2.09 -11.62 6.37
CA ILE A 263 -1.64 -12.87 5.72
C ILE A 263 -0.22 -12.68 5.19
N HIS A 264 0.03 -11.59 4.45
CA HIS A 264 1.35 -11.26 3.92
C HIS A 264 2.42 -11.23 5.03
N ASP A 265 2.18 -10.47 6.09
CA ASP A 265 3.13 -10.25 7.17
C ASP A 265 3.37 -11.52 7.99
N TYR A 266 2.32 -12.30 8.25
CA TYR A 266 2.43 -13.57 8.94
C TYR A 266 3.31 -14.55 8.15
N PHE A 267 3.00 -14.78 6.87
CA PHE A 267 3.79 -15.71 6.06
C PHE A 267 5.20 -15.17 5.74
N SER A 268 5.41 -13.86 5.78
CA SER A 268 6.75 -13.22 5.73
C SER A 268 7.56 -13.47 6.98
N LYS A 269 6.97 -13.29 8.16
CA LYS A 269 7.62 -13.59 9.43
C LYS A 269 8.03 -15.04 9.57
N TRP A 270 7.22 -15.97 9.05
CA TRP A 270 7.42 -17.41 9.23
C TRP A 270 7.97 -18.15 8.01
N SER A 271 8.27 -17.46 6.90
CA SER A 271 8.92 -18.11 5.75
C SER A 271 10.38 -18.40 6.05
N ARG A 272 10.79 -19.63 5.78
CA ARG A 272 12.20 -20.02 5.83
C ARG A 272 12.95 -19.45 4.62
N GLY A 273 14.21 -19.08 4.84
CA GLY A 273 15.17 -18.88 3.75
C GLY A 273 15.43 -20.20 3.03
N ASP A 274 15.82 -20.14 1.77
CA ASP A 274 16.20 -21.33 1.01
C ASP A 274 17.44 -21.99 1.66
N PRO A 275 17.32 -23.25 2.16
CA PRO A 275 18.44 -23.93 2.79
C PRO A 275 19.58 -24.24 1.82
N LEU A 276 19.33 -24.18 0.51
CA LEU A 276 20.33 -24.46 -0.54
C LEU A 276 21.15 -23.23 -0.93
N THR A 277 20.68 -22.03 -0.59
CA THR A 277 21.31 -20.78 -1.00
C THR A 277 21.97 -20.13 0.22
N ARG A 278 23.30 -19.91 0.16
CA ARG A 278 24.06 -19.26 1.26
C ARG A 278 23.55 -17.85 1.57
N ASP A 279 22.92 -17.19 0.61
CA ASP A 279 22.49 -15.79 0.69
C ASP A 279 21.15 -15.57 1.41
N LYS A 280 20.61 -16.55 2.15
CA LYS A 280 19.37 -16.42 2.94
C LYS A 280 18.18 -15.85 2.15
N VAL A 281 18.15 -16.05 0.83
CA VAL A 281 17.06 -15.56 -0.03
C VAL A 281 15.75 -16.23 0.42
N PRO A 282 14.65 -15.47 0.60
CA PRO A 282 13.38 -16.04 1.03
C PRO A 282 12.87 -17.06 -0.01
N LEU A 283 12.44 -18.23 0.47
CA LEU A 283 11.97 -19.31 -0.40
C LEU A 283 10.70 -18.91 -1.18
N LEU A 284 9.85 -18.10 -0.56
CA LEU A 284 8.59 -17.64 -1.11
C LEU A 284 8.64 -16.13 -1.37
N ARG A 285 8.33 -15.74 -2.60
CA ARG A 285 7.98 -14.38 -2.98
C ARG A 285 6.51 -14.15 -2.63
N LYS A 286 6.22 -13.08 -1.90
CA LYS A 286 4.86 -12.59 -1.69
C LYS A 286 4.78 -11.19 -2.24
N THR A 287 3.74 -10.91 -3.01
CA THR A 287 3.56 -9.63 -3.69
C THR A 287 2.13 -9.17 -3.48
N LEU A 288 1.98 -8.02 -2.82
CA LEU A 288 0.72 -7.30 -2.77
C LEU A 288 0.57 -6.54 -4.09
N VAL A 289 -0.55 -6.76 -4.76
CA VAL A 289 -0.88 -6.14 -6.05
C VAL A 289 -1.95 -5.09 -5.81
N ALA A 290 -1.65 -3.85 -6.20
CA ALA A 290 -2.57 -2.74 -6.06
C ALA A 290 -3.81 -2.99 -6.92
N SER A 291 -4.97 -2.69 -6.36
CA SER A 291 -6.24 -2.80 -7.05
C SER A 291 -6.27 -1.83 -8.23
N SER A 292 -6.88 -2.29 -9.33
CA SER A 292 -7.22 -1.41 -10.46
C SER A 292 -8.36 -0.44 -10.13
N LEU A 293 -9.03 -0.62 -8.98
CA LEU A 293 -10.11 0.24 -8.52
C LEU A 293 -9.55 1.39 -7.67
N GLY A 294 -9.49 2.57 -8.28
CA GLY A 294 -9.03 3.78 -7.61
C GLY A 294 -7.51 3.99 -7.71
N PRO A 295 -6.95 4.95 -6.95
CA PRO A 295 -5.61 5.52 -7.14
C PRO A 295 -4.44 4.64 -6.65
N GLY A 296 -4.56 3.32 -6.64
CA GLY A 296 -3.44 2.41 -6.35
C GLY A 296 -2.95 2.40 -4.89
N THR A 297 -3.72 2.95 -3.95
CA THR A 297 -3.43 2.88 -2.49
C THR A 297 -3.99 1.65 -1.81
N TYR A 298 -4.90 0.96 -2.51
CA TYR A 298 -5.64 -0.18 -1.99
C TYR A 298 -5.14 -1.46 -2.64
N TYR A 299 -4.73 -2.43 -1.82
CA TYR A 299 -4.30 -3.75 -2.30
C TYR A 299 -5.46 -4.73 -2.14
N ASP A 300 -5.91 -5.29 -3.27
CA ASP A 300 -7.00 -6.28 -3.30
C ASP A 300 -6.51 -7.69 -3.59
N THR A 301 -5.23 -7.86 -3.93
CA THR A 301 -4.67 -9.14 -4.37
C THR A 301 -3.32 -9.39 -3.72
N LEU A 302 -3.13 -10.60 -3.19
CA LEU A 302 -1.85 -11.12 -2.70
C LEU A 302 -1.47 -12.34 -3.52
N VAL A 303 -0.31 -12.28 -4.17
CA VAL A 303 0.27 -13.40 -4.93
C VAL A 303 1.40 -14.00 -4.12
N VAL A 304 1.37 -15.31 -3.92
CA VAL A 304 2.42 -16.09 -3.25
C VAL A 304 2.94 -17.15 -4.19
N GLU A 305 4.25 -17.13 -4.46
CA GLU A 305 4.93 -18.05 -5.37
C GLU A 305 6.38 -18.28 -4.93
N TYR A 306 7.05 -19.28 -5.50
CA TYR A 306 8.47 -19.50 -5.21
C TYR A 306 9.36 -18.43 -5.85
N PHE A 307 10.36 -17.95 -5.10
CA PHE A 307 11.26 -16.89 -5.57
C PHE A 307 12.09 -17.31 -6.79
N SER A 308 12.52 -18.58 -6.84
CA SER A 308 13.34 -19.13 -7.92
C SER A 308 12.59 -20.14 -8.78
N GLN A 309 12.68 -20.01 -10.09
CA GLN A 309 12.20 -21.01 -11.05
C GLN A 309 12.91 -22.37 -10.87
N VAL A 310 14.10 -22.39 -10.25
CA VAL A 310 14.83 -23.62 -9.92
C VAL A 310 14.13 -24.38 -8.79
N SER A 311 13.57 -23.68 -7.80
CA SER A 311 12.74 -24.27 -6.74
C SER A 311 11.41 -24.80 -7.27
N SER A 312 10.91 -24.25 -8.38
CA SER A 312 9.74 -24.83 -9.07
C SER A 312 10.08 -26.16 -9.79
N ARG A 313 11.37 -26.44 -10.07
CA ARG A 313 11.82 -27.72 -10.64
C ARG A 313 12.09 -28.80 -9.59
N SER A 314 12.26 -28.44 -8.32
CA SER A 314 12.49 -29.41 -7.24
C SER A 314 11.22 -30.15 -6.78
N GLY A 315 10.07 -29.89 -7.42
CA GLY A 315 8.81 -30.56 -7.09
C GLY A 315 8.22 -30.13 -5.74
N ILE A 316 8.73 -29.04 -5.15
CA ILE A 316 8.16 -28.47 -3.93
C ILE A 316 6.85 -27.77 -4.31
N ILE A 317 5.75 -28.29 -3.78
CA ILE A 317 4.41 -27.81 -4.04
C ILE A 317 3.98 -26.88 -2.91
N LEU A 318 3.47 -25.70 -3.26
CA LEU A 318 2.89 -24.79 -2.29
C LEU A 318 1.57 -25.38 -1.79
N ASN A 319 1.44 -25.56 -0.47
CA ASN A 319 0.24 -26.14 0.11
C ASN A 319 -0.85 -25.05 0.32
N PRO A 320 -1.93 -25.00 -0.50
CA PRO A 320 -2.98 -24.00 -0.35
C PRO A 320 -3.74 -24.15 0.97
N SER A 321 -3.77 -25.34 1.59
CA SER A 321 -4.50 -25.59 2.84
C SER A 321 -3.97 -24.82 4.04
N LEU A 322 -2.71 -24.37 4.00
CA LEU A 322 -2.17 -23.48 5.03
C LEU A 322 -2.84 -22.10 4.99
N PHE A 323 -3.13 -21.60 3.78
CA PHE A 323 -3.84 -20.35 3.58
C PHE A 323 -5.31 -20.50 3.97
N GLU A 324 -5.96 -21.61 3.56
CA GLU A 324 -7.33 -21.92 3.99
C GLU A 324 -7.46 -21.92 5.53
N CYS A 325 -6.58 -22.67 6.21
CA CYS A 325 -6.60 -22.78 7.66
C CYS A 325 -6.40 -21.42 8.35
N PHE A 326 -5.52 -20.57 7.81
CA PHE A 326 -5.31 -19.22 8.32
C PHE A 326 -6.57 -18.34 8.14
N ILE A 327 -7.18 -18.39 6.96
CA ILE A 327 -8.40 -17.62 6.63
C ILE A 327 -9.57 -18.04 7.52
N GLU A 328 -9.77 -19.34 7.74
CA GLU A 328 -10.85 -19.86 8.57
C GLU A 328 -10.58 -19.66 10.07
N SER A 329 -9.40 -20.04 10.55
CA SER A 329 -9.13 -20.13 12.00
C SER A 329 -8.66 -18.81 12.61
N VAL A 330 -7.82 -18.06 11.89
CA VAL A 330 -7.22 -16.82 12.41
C VAL A 330 -8.08 -15.63 12.04
N LEU A 331 -8.48 -15.54 10.76
CA LEU A 331 -9.30 -14.44 10.28
C LEU A 331 -10.81 -14.67 10.49
N GLY A 332 -11.25 -15.87 10.88
CA GLY A 332 -12.64 -16.18 11.17
C GLY A 332 -13.57 -16.02 9.98
N TYR A 333 -13.11 -16.29 8.75
CA TYR A 333 -13.99 -16.37 7.59
C TYR A 333 -14.63 -17.75 7.52
N GLU A 334 -15.85 -17.83 6.99
CA GLU A 334 -16.55 -19.07 6.72
C GLU A 334 -16.36 -19.48 5.25
N ALA A 335 -16.06 -20.76 5.00
CA ALA A 335 -16.00 -21.28 3.64
C ALA A 335 -17.40 -21.35 3.02
N VAL A 336 -17.59 -20.67 1.88
CA VAL A 336 -18.86 -20.60 1.15
C VAL A 336 -18.93 -21.68 0.07
N GLY A 337 -17.82 -21.90 -0.63
CA GLY A 337 -17.82 -22.81 -1.77
C GLY A 337 -16.41 -23.21 -2.20
N ARG A 338 -16.33 -24.40 -2.81
CA ARG A 338 -15.13 -24.94 -3.45
C ARG A 338 -15.47 -25.32 -4.88
N GLY A 339 -14.66 -24.90 -5.83
CA GLY A 339 -14.90 -25.14 -7.25
C GLY A 339 -13.61 -25.42 -8.01
N ASN A 340 -13.74 -26.07 -9.17
CA ASN A 340 -12.68 -26.09 -10.16
C ASN A 340 -12.81 -24.84 -11.03
N ALA A 341 -11.70 -24.14 -11.30
CA ALA A 341 -11.65 -22.91 -12.08
C ALA A 341 -11.91 -23.10 -13.60
N ASN A 342 -12.75 -24.06 -13.97
CA ASN A 342 -13.06 -24.43 -15.36
C ASN A 342 -13.96 -23.41 -16.09
N ALA A 343 -14.38 -22.31 -15.45
CA ALA A 343 -15.20 -21.28 -16.09
C ALA A 343 -14.40 -20.30 -16.99
N GLY A 344 -13.06 -20.42 -17.06
CA GLY A 344 -12.21 -19.48 -17.81
C GLY A 344 -10.90 -20.05 -18.36
N GLY A 345 -10.80 -21.36 -18.58
CA GLY A 345 -9.66 -21.98 -19.26
C GLY A 345 -8.38 -22.17 -18.42
N GLY A 346 -8.45 -22.02 -17.09
CA GLY A 346 -7.31 -22.28 -16.20
C GLY A 346 -7.49 -23.57 -15.39
N ASN A 347 -6.51 -24.48 -15.45
CA ASN A 347 -6.41 -25.60 -14.51
C ASN A 347 -6.05 -25.06 -13.12
N GLY A 348 -7.04 -24.89 -12.24
CA GLY A 348 -6.80 -24.45 -10.87
C GLY A 348 -7.97 -24.76 -9.93
N VAL A 349 -7.69 -24.84 -8.64
CA VAL A 349 -8.70 -25.01 -7.60
C VAL A 349 -9.03 -23.64 -7.02
N PHE A 350 -10.31 -23.40 -6.76
CA PHE A 350 -10.84 -22.13 -6.27
C PHE A 350 -11.65 -22.36 -4.98
N TRP A 351 -11.43 -21.51 -3.99
CA TRP A 351 -12.18 -21.46 -2.75
C TRP A 351 -12.68 -20.05 -2.49
N GLU A 352 -13.92 -19.95 -2.03
CA GLU A 352 -14.54 -18.70 -1.61
C GLU A 352 -14.81 -18.72 -0.11
N PHE A 353 -14.40 -17.64 0.54
CA PHE A 353 -14.55 -17.41 1.97
C PHE A 353 -15.31 -16.11 2.20
N ARG A 354 -16.21 -16.11 3.18
CA ARG A 354 -17.03 -14.96 3.53
C ARG A 354 -17.03 -14.73 5.02
N ARG A 355 -16.89 -13.48 5.42
CA ARG A 355 -17.04 -13.03 6.80
C ARG A 355 -18.12 -11.96 6.88
N THR A 356 -19.15 -12.22 7.68
CA THR A 356 -20.27 -11.30 7.89
C THR A 356 -20.08 -10.42 9.12
N ALA A 357 -19.27 -10.86 10.09
CA ALA A 357 -18.90 -10.09 11.26
C ALA A 357 -17.78 -9.09 10.96
N ALA A 358 -17.91 -7.86 11.45
CA ALA A 358 -16.82 -6.88 11.39
C ALA A 358 -15.57 -7.37 12.15
N PHE A 359 -14.41 -6.81 11.83
CA PHE A 359 -13.23 -6.94 12.71
C PHE A 359 -13.41 -5.97 13.89
N ILE A 360 -13.07 -6.44 15.10
CA ILE A 360 -13.21 -5.67 16.35
C ILE A 360 -12.01 -4.75 16.52
#